data_AF-J4J2P6-F1
#
_entry.id   AF-J4J2P6-F1
#
_cell.length_a   1.000
_cell.length_b   1.000
_cell.length_c   1.000
_cell.angle_alpha   90.00
_cell.angle_beta   90.00
_cell.angle_gamma   90.00
#
_symmetry.space_group_name_H-M   'P 1'
#
loop_
_entity.id
_entity.type
_entity.pdbx_description
1 polymer ?
#
loop_
_entity_poly.entity_id
_entity_poly.type
_entity_poly.pdbx_seq_one_letter_code
_entity_poly.pdbx_strand_id
1 'polypeptide(L)'
;MTISKAIISPDLFDFVQTEIKEREKSGKHSGVSIFANKIKCGCCGGWYGAKVWHSTDKYRRGIYRCNKKYAHKGKPCGTRHLTEEEIKRIFVQALNSLVEVKENVIAELRSLIDSVCQTGELTEERNRAEQELGVLAERLEILIRENARVAQDQTAYLKQENEIRARYLEKQGSLEKLDEQIAERESKRKTLETMIQVVCGINGEQTEFDEDLWSGLLDHICVKADGQIVVIFKGGIEIGVYG
;
A
#
# COMPACT_ATOMS: atom_id res chain seq x y z
N MET A 1 -17.66 34.50 -2.67
CA MET A 1 -16.91 33.33 -2.17
C MET A 1 -15.67 33.18 -3.02
N THR A 2 -14.50 33.53 -2.46
CA THR A 2 -13.22 33.41 -3.15
C THR A 2 -12.79 31.95 -3.05
N ILE A 3 -12.93 31.19 -4.13
CA ILE A 3 -12.44 29.81 -4.21
C ILE A 3 -10.91 29.90 -4.18
N SER A 4 -10.30 29.48 -3.08
CA SER A 4 -8.84 29.34 -3.00
C SER A 4 -8.42 28.29 -4.03
N LYS A 5 -7.53 28.69 -4.94
CA LYS A 5 -6.99 27.78 -5.95
C LYS A 5 -6.17 26.72 -5.24
N ALA A 6 -6.52 25.45 -5.43
CA ALA A 6 -5.78 24.34 -4.83
C ALA A 6 -4.31 24.39 -5.26
N ILE A 7 -3.40 24.27 -4.29
CA ILE A 7 -1.94 24.38 -4.48
C ILE A 7 -1.38 23.12 -5.18
N ILE A 8 -2.08 22.00 -5.03
CA ILE A 8 -1.74 20.68 -5.56
C ILE A 8 -2.99 20.06 -6.19
N SER A 9 -2.81 19.21 -7.21
CA SER A 9 -3.94 18.51 -7.84
C SER A 9 -4.56 17.50 -6.86
N PRO A 10 -5.87 17.22 -6.96
CA PRO A 10 -6.52 16.15 -6.20
C PRO A 10 -5.78 14.81 -6.33
N ASP A 11 -5.40 14.43 -7.55
CA ASP A 11 -4.67 13.18 -7.81
C ASP A 11 -3.32 13.08 -7.08
N LEU A 12 -2.60 14.21 -6.95
CA LEU A 12 -1.34 14.27 -6.22
C LEU A 12 -1.59 14.20 -4.71
N PHE A 13 -2.64 14.86 -4.22
CA PHE A 13 -3.05 14.78 -2.83
C PHE A 13 -3.43 13.35 -2.44
N ASP A 14 -4.28 12.69 -3.23
CA ASP A 14 -4.75 11.33 -2.96
C ASP A 14 -3.62 10.30 -3.06
N PHE A 15 -2.67 10.50 -3.98
CA PHE A 15 -1.44 9.71 -4.02
C PHE A 15 -0.61 9.86 -2.74
N VAL A 16 -0.40 11.11 -2.27
CA VAL A 16 0.33 11.37 -1.03
C VAL A 16 -0.41 10.79 0.18
N GLN A 17 -1.74 10.89 0.23
CA GLN A 17 -2.54 10.27 1.30
C GLN A 17 -2.43 8.74 1.28
N THR A 18 -2.39 8.13 0.09
CA THR A 18 -2.19 6.68 -0.06
C THR A 18 -0.82 6.25 0.42
N GLU A 19 0.24 6.97 0.02
CA GLU A 19 1.61 6.77 0.52
C GLU A 19 1.71 6.96 2.03
N ILE A 20 1.03 7.95 2.60
CA ILE A 20 0.98 8.18 4.06
C ILE A 20 0.31 6.98 4.76
N LYS A 21 -0.85 6.52 4.27
CA LYS A 21 -1.55 5.34 4.82
C LYS A 21 -0.70 4.06 4.73
N GLU A 22 0.04 3.86 3.63
CA GLU A 22 0.97 2.73 3.50
C GLU A 22 2.12 2.81 4.52
N ARG A 23 2.65 4.03 4.75
CA ARG A 23 3.68 4.30 5.77
C ARG A 23 3.16 4.08 7.19
N GLU A 24 1.90 4.41 7.47
CA GLU A 24 1.26 4.15 8.76
C GLU A 24 1.10 2.64 9.02
N LYS A 25 0.68 1.86 8.02
CA LYS A 25 0.58 0.39 8.11
C LYS A 25 1.94 -0.28 8.36
N SER A 26 3.02 0.29 7.81
CA SER A 26 4.38 -0.24 7.92
C SER A 26 5.12 0.16 9.21
N GLY A 27 4.51 1.00 10.06
CA GLY A 27 5.08 1.51 11.31
C GLY A 27 6.05 2.68 11.11
N LYS A 28 6.39 3.39 12.20
CA LYS A 28 7.30 4.56 12.16
C LYS A 28 8.62 4.21 11.49
N HIS A 29 8.83 4.75 10.28
CA HIS A 29 10.11 4.70 9.59
C HIS A 29 11.07 5.60 10.38
N SER A 30 11.96 5.02 11.19
CA SER A 30 13.10 5.80 11.69
C SER A 30 13.97 6.07 10.47
N GLY A 31 14.11 7.32 10.03
CA GLY A 31 14.91 7.74 8.87
C GLY A 31 16.43 7.52 9.01
N VAL A 32 16.82 6.43 9.67
CA VAL A 32 18.18 6.07 10.04
C VAL A 32 18.84 5.23 8.93
N SER A 33 18.07 4.60 8.04
CA SER A 33 18.58 3.79 6.93
C SER A 33 17.51 3.49 5.87
N ILE A 34 17.90 3.44 4.59
CA ILE A 34 17.07 3.02 3.44
C ILE A 34 16.59 1.56 3.50
N PHE A 35 17.21 0.75 4.38
CA PHE A 35 16.87 -0.66 4.60
C PHE A 35 15.84 -0.87 5.72
N ALA A 36 15.45 0.19 6.43
CA ALA A 36 14.44 0.10 7.47
C ALA A 36 13.09 -0.32 6.88
N ASN A 37 12.40 -1.22 7.57
CA ASN A 37 11.12 -1.81 7.12
C ASN A 37 11.16 -2.46 5.71
N LYS A 38 12.34 -2.84 5.22
CA LYS A 38 12.51 -3.53 3.93
C LYS A 38 12.94 -4.98 4.04
N ILE A 39 13.21 -5.48 5.25
CA ILE A 39 13.68 -6.85 5.46
C ILE A 39 12.81 -7.55 6.50
N LYS A 40 12.10 -8.58 6.09
CA LYS A 40 11.12 -9.32 6.87
C LYS A 40 11.67 -10.69 7.28
N CYS A 41 11.37 -11.08 8.51
CA CYS A 41 11.76 -12.37 9.06
C CYS A 41 10.73 -13.45 8.69
N GLY A 42 11.14 -14.44 7.91
CA GLY A 42 10.32 -15.59 7.54
C GLY A 42 9.96 -16.51 8.70
N CYS A 43 10.71 -16.50 9.82
CA CYS A 43 10.36 -17.31 10.99
C CYS A 43 9.21 -16.74 11.84
N CYS A 44 9.15 -15.41 12.00
CA CYS A 44 8.25 -14.78 12.98
C CYS A 44 7.44 -13.61 12.43
N GLY A 45 7.55 -13.33 11.12
CA GLY A 45 6.88 -12.23 10.43
C GLY A 45 7.33 -10.82 10.82
N GLY A 46 8.26 -10.68 11.77
CA GLY A 46 8.74 -9.39 12.26
C GLY A 46 9.78 -8.75 11.33
N TRP A 47 9.94 -7.43 11.43
CA TRP A 47 10.94 -6.69 10.68
C TRP A 47 12.35 -6.81 11.29
N TYR A 48 13.35 -6.75 10.42
CA TYR A 48 14.73 -6.55 10.82
C TYR A 48 14.95 -5.08 11.20
N GLY A 49 15.96 -4.84 12.01
CA GLY A 49 16.42 -3.48 12.29
C GLY A 49 17.93 -3.43 12.45
N ALA A 50 18.50 -2.29 12.12
CA ALA A 50 19.93 -2.02 12.27
C ALA A 50 20.41 -2.25 13.71
N LYS A 51 21.59 -2.84 13.86
CA LYS A 51 22.33 -3.03 15.11
C LYS A 51 23.80 -2.71 14.82
N VAL A 52 24.46 -2.08 15.78
CA VAL A 52 25.90 -1.80 15.70
C VAL A 52 26.63 -2.92 16.44
N TRP A 53 27.59 -3.55 15.77
CA TRP A 53 28.57 -4.44 16.39
C TRP A 53 29.92 -3.73 16.50
N HIS A 54 30.69 -4.05 17.53
CA HIS A 54 31.97 -3.40 17.86
C HIS A 54 31.86 -1.87 17.96
N SER A 55 30.99 -1.38 18.86
CA SER A 55 30.60 0.03 18.95
C SER A 55 31.73 1.03 19.24
N THR A 56 32.87 0.58 19.75
CA THR A 56 33.96 1.42 20.27
C THR A 56 35.32 1.18 19.60
N ASP A 57 35.37 0.37 18.54
CA ASP A 57 36.63 -0.07 17.91
C ASP A 57 36.57 0.06 16.37
N LYS A 58 37.73 -0.06 15.71
CA LYS A 58 37.91 0.08 14.24
C LYS A 58 37.14 -0.93 13.38
N TYR A 59 36.61 -2.00 13.95
CA TYR A 59 35.78 -3.03 13.33
C TYR A 59 34.27 -2.76 13.49
N ARG A 60 33.89 -1.53 13.88
CA ARG A 60 32.48 -1.09 13.96
C ARG A 60 31.75 -1.42 12.65
N ARG A 61 30.70 -2.23 12.74
CA ARG A 61 29.91 -2.67 11.57
C ARG A 61 28.42 -2.59 11.84
N GLY A 62 27.69 -2.10 10.85
CA GLY A 62 26.22 -2.13 10.83
C GLY A 62 25.75 -3.51 10.39
N ILE A 63 24.90 -4.14 11.18
CA ILE A 63 24.21 -5.38 10.77
C ILE A 63 22.70 -5.19 10.89
N TYR A 64 21.97 -5.95 10.10
CA TYR A 64 20.53 -6.05 10.15
C TYR A 64 20.15 -7.40 10.74
N ARG A 65 19.30 -7.38 11.76
CA ARG A 65 18.85 -8.58 12.46
C ARG A 65 17.39 -8.46 12.81
N CYS A 66 16.66 -9.59 12.79
CA CYS A 66 15.29 -9.68 13.27
C CYS A 66 15.14 -8.99 14.65
N ASN A 67 14.25 -8.00 14.74
CA ASN A 67 14.03 -7.27 15.99
C ASN A 67 13.41 -8.16 17.08
N LYS A 68 12.64 -9.16 16.69
CA LYS A 68 12.03 -10.16 17.60
C LYS A 68 12.95 -11.35 17.89
N LYS A 69 14.25 -11.29 17.56
CA LYS A 69 15.16 -12.45 17.71
C LYS A 69 15.17 -13.03 19.11
N TYR A 70 15.04 -12.20 20.15
CA TYR A 70 15.04 -12.65 21.55
C TYR A 70 13.71 -12.38 22.26
N ALA A 71 12.61 -12.22 21.52
CA ALA A 71 11.30 -11.92 22.11
C ALA A 71 10.78 -13.06 23.02
N HIS A 72 11.13 -14.31 22.71
CA HIS A 72 10.78 -15.48 23.52
C HIS A 72 12.03 -16.05 24.20
N LYS A 73 12.00 -16.11 25.54
CA LYS A 73 13.11 -16.66 26.34
C LYS A 73 13.40 -18.11 25.94
N GLY A 74 14.66 -18.42 25.70
CA GLY A 74 15.13 -19.78 25.37
C GLY A 74 14.84 -20.26 23.94
N LYS A 75 14.10 -19.50 23.12
CA LYS A 75 13.79 -19.86 21.73
C LYS A 75 14.06 -18.66 20.81
N PRO A 76 15.33 -18.34 20.54
CA PRO A 76 15.64 -17.23 19.66
C PRO A 76 15.20 -17.53 18.22
N CYS A 77 14.85 -16.49 17.48
CA CYS A 77 14.57 -16.61 16.06
C CYS A 77 15.80 -17.15 15.31
N GLY A 78 15.59 -18.19 14.50
CA GLY A 78 16.65 -18.91 13.78
C GLY A 78 17.26 -18.16 12.61
N THR A 79 16.64 -17.07 12.15
CA THR A 79 17.16 -16.32 10.99
C THR A 79 18.52 -15.67 11.26
N ARG A 80 19.37 -15.67 10.23
CA ARG A 80 20.71 -15.06 10.24
C ARG A 80 20.64 -13.53 10.29
N HIS A 81 21.79 -12.90 10.51
CA HIS A 81 21.93 -11.46 10.30
C HIS A 81 22.43 -11.20 8.88
N LEU A 82 22.19 -10.00 8.38
CA LEU A 82 22.70 -9.50 7.11
C LEU A 82 23.58 -8.28 7.36
N THR A 83 24.60 -8.10 6.54
CA THR A 83 25.34 -6.84 6.39
C THR A 83 24.68 -5.97 5.33
N GLU A 84 25.03 -4.69 5.29
CA GLU A 84 24.54 -3.77 4.28
C GLU A 84 24.97 -4.21 2.88
N GLU A 85 26.22 -4.63 2.73
CA GLU A 85 26.79 -5.10 1.47
C GLU A 85 26.09 -6.35 0.96
N GLU A 86 25.73 -7.29 1.86
CA GLU A 86 24.92 -8.45 1.50
C GLU A 86 23.53 -8.04 1.01
N ILE A 87 22.86 -7.10 1.69
CA ILE A 87 21.52 -6.65 1.28
C ILE A 87 21.56 -6.02 -0.11
N LYS A 88 22.53 -5.14 -0.36
CA LYS A 88 22.75 -4.51 -1.66
C LYS A 88 23.00 -5.54 -2.75
N ARG A 89 23.88 -6.51 -2.50
CA ARG A 89 24.20 -7.59 -3.44
C ARG A 89 22.99 -8.48 -3.75
N ILE A 90 22.23 -8.87 -2.72
CA ILE A 90 21.01 -9.68 -2.87
C ILE A 90 20.02 -8.96 -3.79
N PHE A 91 19.83 -7.65 -3.60
CA PHE A 91 18.92 -6.87 -4.42
C PHE A 91 19.38 -6.79 -5.88
N VAL A 92 20.65 -6.45 -6.12
CA VAL A 92 21.22 -6.37 -7.48
C VAL A 92 21.12 -7.71 -8.20
N GLN A 93 21.42 -8.82 -7.51
CA GLN A 93 21.27 -10.17 -8.06
C GLN A 93 19.82 -10.47 -8.46
N ALA A 94 18.86 -10.21 -7.56
CA ALA A 94 17.45 -10.40 -7.89
C ALA A 94 16.98 -9.50 -9.04
N LEU A 95 17.46 -8.25 -9.07
CA LEU A 95 17.12 -7.29 -10.12
C LEU A 95 17.62 -7.78 -11.49
N ASN A 96 18.84 -8.30 -11.57
CA ASN A 96 19.35 -8.86 -12.82
C ASN A 96 18.55 -10.09 -13.28
N SER A 97 18.17 -10.98 -12.36
CA SER A 97 17.26 -12.09 -12.67
C SER A 97 15.90 -11.61 -13.17
N LEU A 98 15.37 -10.51 -12.62
CA LEU A 98 14.11 -9.91 -13.09
C LEU A 98 14.27 -9.37 -14.52
N VAL A 99 15.39 -8.73 -14.82
CA VAL A 99 15.69 -8.12 -16.13
C VAL A 99 15.90 -9.19 -17.21
N GLU A 100 16.45 -10.35 -16.88
CA GLU A 100 16.59 -11.47 -17.82
C GLU A 100 15.25 -11.94 -18.40
N VAL A 101 14.18 -11.89 -17.59
CA VAL A 101 12.82 -12.28 -17.99
C VAL A 101 11.88 -11.07 -18.14
N LYS A 102 12.45 -9.89 -18.39
CA LYS A 102 11.76 -8.60 -18.42
C LYS A 102 10.48 -8.58 -19.25
N GLU A 103 10.50 -9.15 -20.46
CA GLU A 103 9.32 -9.16 -21.35
C GLU A 103 8.17 -9.98 -20.76
N ASN A 104 8.47 -11.13 -20.13
CA ASN A 104 7.46 -11.95 -19.46
C ASN A 104 6.91 -11.22 -18.23
N VAL A 105 7.78 -10.59 -17.45
CA VAL A 105 7.40 -9.77 -16.29
C VAL A 105 6.44 -8.66 -16.71
N ILE A 106 6.76 -7.91 -17.76
CA ILE A 106 5.90 -6.83 -18.26
C ILE A 106 4.54 -7.39 -18.72
N ALA A 107 4.53 -8.53 -19.41
CA ALA A 107 3.29 -9.17 -19.87
C ALA A 107 2.40 -9.62 -18.70
N GLU A 108 3.00 -10.25 -17.67
CA GLU A 108 2.28 -10.68 -16.47
C GLU A 108 1.70 -9.49 -15.68
N LEU A 109 2.49 -8.42 -15.50
CA LEU A 109 2.04 -7.22 -14.81
C LEU A 109 0.88 -6.53 -15.56
N ARG A 110 0.93 -6.47 -16.89
CA ARG A 110 -0.18 -5.97 -17.72
C ARG A 110 -1.43 -6.83 -17.56
N SER A 111 -1.28 -8.15 -17.62
CA SER A 111 -2.40 -9.07 -17.39
C SER A 111 -3.02 -8.88 -16.00
N LEU A 112 -2.20 -8.61 -14.98
CA LEU A 112 -2.68 -8.38 -13.62
C LEU A 112 -3.43 -7.04 -13.49
N ILE A 113 -2.96 -5.99 -14.19
CA ILE A 113 -3.69 -4.71 -14.30
C ILE A 113 -5.07 -4.96 -14.91
N ASP A 114 -5.10 -5.69 -16.02
CA ASP A 114 -6.33 -5.92 -16.79
C ASP A 114 -7.34 -6.79 -16.03
N SER A 115 -6.90 -7.73 -15.18
CA SER A 115 -7.80 -8.62 -14.46
C SER A 115 -8.21 -8.11 -13.07
N VAL A 116 -7.32 -7.46 -12.33
CA VAL A 116 -7.55 -7.13 -10.91
C VAL A 116 -7.83 -5.65 -10.67
N CYS A 117 -7.32 -4.76 -11.53
CA CYS A 117 -7.39 -3.32 -11.29
C CYS A 117 -8.55 -2.63 -12.01
N GLN A 118 -9.54 -3.39 -12.48
CA GLN A 118 -10.73 -2.84 -13.14
C GLN A 118 -11.64 -2.16 -12.12
N THR A 119 -12.05 -0.93 -12.41
CA THR A 119 -12.93 -0.14 -11.54
C THR A 119 -14.27 0.21 -12.19
N GLY A 120 -14.50 -0.15 -13.45
CA GLY A 120 -15.71 0.23 -14.20
C GLY A 120 -17.02 -0.06 -13.45
N GLU A 121 -17.27 -1.31 -13.10
CA GLU A 121 -18.49 -1.73 -12.39
C GLU A 121 -18.63 -1.06 -11.01
N LEU A 122 -17.52 -0.95 -10.26
CA LEU A 122 -17.50 -0.29 -8.94
C LEU A 122 -17.84 1.19 -9.06
N THR A 123 -17.28 1.88 -10.06
CA THR A 123 -17.54 3.29 -10.33
C THR A 123 -18.99 3.50 -10.75
N GLU A 124 -19.56 2.62 -11.57
CA GLU A 124 -20.98 2.67 -11.91
C GLU A 124 -21.88 2.46 -10.68
N GLU A 125 -21.56 1.50 -9.81
CA GLU A 125 -22.30 1.26 -8.57
C GLU A 125 -22.20 2.45 -7.61
N ARG A 126 -21.00 3.04 -7.49
CA ARG A 126 -20.74 4.24 -6.70
C ARG A 126 -21.58 5.41 -7.21
N ASN A 127 -21.59 5.63 -8.52
CA ASN A 127 -22.40 6.69 -9.15
C ASN A 127 -23.90 6.49 -8.92
N ARG A 128 -24.40 5.24 -8.98
CA ARG A 128 -25.80 4.92 -8.65
C ARG A 128 -26.11 5.22 -7.18
N ALA A 129 -25.25 4.79 -6.26
CA ALA A 129 -25.42 5.05 -4.83
C ALA A 129 -25.40 6.56 -4.52
N GLU A 130 -24.54 7.32 -5.18
CA GLU A 130 -24.47 8.78 -5.07
C GLU A 130 -25.76 9.47 -5.57
N GLN A 131 -26.32 9.01 -6.69
CA GLN A 131 -27.62 9.51 -7.19
C GLN A 131 -28.76 9.20 -6.22
N GLU A 132 -28.81 7.98 -5.67
CA GLU A 132 -29.82 7.59 -4.67
C GLU A 132 -29.73 8.43 -3.39
N LEU A 133 -28.51 8.75 -2.93
CA LEU A 133 -28.30 9.67 -1.82
C LEU A 133 -28.86 11.07 -2.11
N GLY A 134 -28.66 11.58 -3.33
CA GLY A 134 -29.23 12.84 -3.78
C GLY A 134 -30.76 12.85 -3.70
N VAL A 135 -31.41 11.78 -4.18
CA VAL A 135 -32.88 11.61 -4.11
C VAL A 135 -33.37 11.53 -2.66
N LEU A 136 -32.66 10.82 -1.78
CA LEU A 136 -33.01 10.73 -0.36
C LEU A 136 -32.87 12.09 0.35
N ALA A 137 -31.83 12.86 0.03
CA ALA A 137 -31.62 14.21 0.57
C ALA A 137 -32.74 15.17 0.14
N GLU A 138 -33.11 15.17 -1.14
CA GLU A 138 -34.22 15.98 -1.65
C GLU A 138 -35.54 15.60 -0.98
N ARG A 139 -35.81 14.29 -0.84
CA ARG A 139 -37.02 13.80 -0.16
C ARG A 139 -37.06 14.24 1.31
N LEU A 140 -35.93 14.21 2.01
CA LEU A 140 -35.82 14.68 3.38
C LEU A 140 -36.09 16.20 3.46
N GLU A 141 -35.53 16.98 2.54
CA GLU A 141 -35.76 18.43 2.48
C GLU A 141 -37.23 18.77 2.25
N ILE A 142 -37.90 18.07 1.32
CA ILE A 142 -39.33 18.24 1.06
C ILE A 142 -40.15 17.94 2.31
N LEU A 143 -39.87 16.82 2.99
CA LEU A 143 -40.57 16.41 4.21
C LEU A 143 -40.44 17.46 5.33
N ILE A 144 -39.23 17.98 5.55
CA ILE A 144 -38.96 19.04 6.53
C ILE A 144 -39.71 20.33 6.16
N ARG A 145 -39.67 20.72 4.89
CA ARG A 145 -40.31 21.95 4.39
C ARG A 145 -41.84 21.88 4.52
N GLU A 146 -42.42 20.70 4.32
CA GLU A 146 -43.86 20.50 4.43
C GLU A 146 -44.34 20.56 5.89
N ASN A 147 -43.65 19.88 6.81
CA ASN A 147 -43.95 19.95 8.26
C ASN A 147 -43.81 21.39 8.81
N ALA A 148 -42.90 22.20 8.26
CA ALA A 148 -42.76 23.60 8.64
C ALA A 148 -43.93 24.49 8.15
N ARG A 149 -44.65 24.08 7.10
CA ARG A 149 -45.76 24.85 6.49
C ARG A 149 -47.13 24.41 6.98
N VAL A 150 -47.30 23.12 7.22
CA VAL A 150 -48.59 22.50 7.54
C VAL A 150 -48.42 21.66 8.80
N ALA A 151 -49.32 21.81 9.77
CA ALA A 151 -49.33 20.98 10.95
C ALA A 151 -49.58 19.51 10.57
N GLN A 152 -48.59 18.65 10.77
CA GLN A 152 -48.66 17.21 10.50
C GLN A 152 -48.75 16.39 11.79
N ASP A 153 -49.20 15.14 11.67
CA ASP A 153 -49.04 14.15 12.74
C ASP A 153 -47.55 13.91 13.01
N GLN A 154 -47.11 14.29 14.21
CA GLN A 154 -45.69 14.25 14.56
C GLN A 154 -45.14 12.83 14.66
N THR A 155 -45.97 11.84 15.00
CA THR A 155 -45.54 10.44 15.07
C THR A 155 -45.29 9.89 13.67
N ALA A 156 -46.18 10.18 12.73
CA ALA A 156 -46.05 9.78 11.33
C ALA A 156 -44.86 10.48 10.64
N TYR A 157 -44.70 11.79 10.88
CA TYR A 157 -43.56 12.58 10.37
C TYR A 157 -42.22 12.00 10.85
N LEU A 158 -42.04 11.82 12.16
CA LEU A 158 -40.79 11.30 12.73
C LEU A 158 -40.48 9.89 12.21
N LYS A 159 -41.50 9.06 11.99
CA LYS A 159 -41.32 7.74 11.39
C LYS A 159 -40.75 7.83 9.97
N GLN A 160 -41.34 8.66 9.11
CA GLN A 160 -40.85 8.85 7.73
C GLN A 160 -39.46 9.48 7.70
N GLU A 161 -39.20 10.47 8.55
CA GLU A 161 -37.89 11.09 8.68
C GLU A 161 -36.82 10.07 9.06
N ASN A 162 -37.08 9.26 10.10
CA ASN A 162 -36.16 8.23 10.56
C ASN A 162 -35.92 7.15 9.49
N GLU A 163 -36.94 6.76 8.73
CA GLU A 163 -36.79 5.82 7.61
C GLU A 163 -35.89 6.38 6.51
N ILE A 164 -36.06 7.65 6.12
CA ILE A 164 -35.22 8.30 5.10
C ILE A 164 -33.79 8.45 5.62
N ARG A 165 -33.59 8.91 6.85
CA ARG A 165 -32.27 9.04 7.48
C ARG A 165 -31.55 7.69 7.59
N ALA A 166 -32.26 6.63 7.97
CA ALA A 166 -31.67 5.29 8.07
C ALA A 166 -31.15 4.80 6.71
N ARG A 167 -31.96 4.95 5.64
CA ARG A 167 -31.54 4.60 4.28
C ARG A 167 -30.38 5.47 3.79
N TYR A 168 -30.39 6.75 4.13
CA TYR A 168 -29.30 7.67 3.79
C TYR A 168 -27.99 7.20 4.41
N LEU A 169 -27.98 6.89 5.71
CA LEU A 169 -26.78 6.40 6.41
C LEU A 169 -26.29 5.05 5.84
N GLU A 170 -27.20 4.13 5.54
CA GLU A 170 -26.85 2.84 4.92
C GLU A 170 -26.17 3.03 3.55
N LYS A 171 -26.73 3.91 2.71
CA LYS A 171 -26.19 4.20 1.38
C LYS A 171 -24.87 4.95 1.45
N GLN A 172 -24.74 5.88 2.40
CA GLN A 172 -23.47 6.57 2.65
C GLN A 172 -22.37 5.58 3.05
N GLY A 173 -22.65 4.65 3.97
CA GLY A 173 -21.68 3.63 4.34
C GLY A 173 -21.35 2.65 3.20
N SER A 174 -22.27 2.44 2.25
CA SER A 174 -22.01 1.66 1.04
C SER A 174 -21.11 2.43 0.06
N LEU A 175 -21.33 3.74 -0.08
CA LEU A 175 -20.51 4.63 -0.91
C LEU A 175 -19.07 4.66 -0.41
N GLU A 176 -18.86 4.86 0.89
CA GLU A 176 -17.54 4.87 1.52
C GLU A 176 -16.76 3.57 1.25
N LYS A 177 -17.43 2.41 1.31
CA LYS A 177 -16.83 1.11 0.98
C LYS A 177 -16.49 0.96 -0.50
N LEU A 178 -17.29 1.53 -1.39
CA LEU A 178 -17.02 1.50 -2.84
C LEU A 178 -15.83 2.40 -3.16
N ASP A 179 -15.78 3.60 -2.57
CA ASP A 179 -14.64 4.52 -2.72
C ASP A 179 -13.34 3.91 -2.22
N GLU A 180 -13.36 3.22 -1.06
CA GLU A 180 -12.19 2.50 -0.55
C GLU A 180 -11.70 1.41 -1.53
N GLN A 181 -12.63 0.63 -2.10
CA GLN A 181 -12.29 -0.43 -3.07
C GLN A 181 -11.75 0.13 -4.38
N ILE A 182 -12.34 1.23 -4.88
CA ILE A 182 -11.87 1.92 -6.09
C ILE A 182 -10.45 2.44 -5.85
N ALA A 183 -10.24 3.16 -4.74
CA ALA A 183 -8.93 3.70 -4.38
C ALA A 183 -7.87 2.61 -4.22
N GLU A 184 -8.21 1.45 -3.61
CA GLU A 184 -7.30 0.31 -3.48
C GLU A 184 -6.90 -0.25 -4.86
N ARG A 185 -7.87 -0.44 -5.78
CA ARG A 185 -7.60 -0.95 -7.13
C ARG A 185 -6.80 0.04 -7.98
N GLU A 186 -7.08 1.34 -7.87
CA GLU A 186 -6.34 2.39 -8.59
C GLU A 186 -4.92 2.56 -8.05
N SER A 187 -4.74 2.51 -6.73
CA SER A 187 -3.41 2.50 -6.12
C SER A 187 -2.59 1.32 -6.63
N LYS A 188 -3.17 0.12 -6.62
CA LYS A 188 -2.53 -1.08 -7.14
C LYS A 188 -2.17 -0.94 -8.63
N ARG A 189 -3.09 -0.42 -9.46
CA ARG A 189 -2.81 -0.11 -10.87
C ARG A 189 -1.58 0.77 -11.01
N LYS A 190 -1.53 1.88 -10.28
CA LYS A 190 -0.44 2.86 -10.32
C LYS A 190 0.90 2.24 -9.91
N THR A 191 0.91 1.38 -8.88
CA THR A 191 2.10 0.63 -8.48
C THR A 191 2.61 -0.27 -9.60
N LEU A 192 1.72 -1.03 -10.25
CA LEU A 192 2.06 -1.94 -11.34
C LEU A 192 2.55 -1.17 -12.59
N GLU A 193 1.89 -0.08 -12.96
CA GLU A 193 2.30 0.78 -14.08
C GLU A 193 3.67 1.42 -13.83
N THR A 194 3.91 1.91 -12.61
CA THR A 194 5.22 2.46 -12.22
C THR A 194 6.31 1.38 -12.32
N MET A 195 6.02 0.15 -11.86
CA MET A 195 6.96 -0.95 -11.99
C MET A 195 7.28 -1.27 -13.45
N ILE A 196 6.26 -1.37 -14.31
CA ILE A 196 6.45 -1.58 -15.75
C ILE A 196 7.35 -0.49 -16.33
N GLN A 197 7.09 0.77 -16.00
CA GLN A 197 7.88 1.90 -16.49
C GLN A 197 9.35 1.80 -16.07
N VAL A 198 9.62 1.51 -14.79
CA VAL A 198 10.99 1.38 -14.27
C VAL A 198 11.68 0.18 -14.91
N VAL A 199 11.04 -0.99 -14.95
CA VAL A 199 11.59 -2.21 -15.57
C VAL A 199 11.90 -1.97 -17.06
N CYS A 200 11.00 -1.30 -17.80
CA CYS A 200 11.22 -0.87 -19.18
C CYS A 200 12.47 0.02 -19.34
N GLY A 201 12.71 0.92 -18.38
CA GLY A 201 13.85 1.84 -18.37
C GLY A 201 15.20 1.20 -18.04
N ILE A 202 15.21 0.01 -17.42
CA ILE A 202 16.47 -0.69 -17.11
C ILE A 202 17.11 -1.21 -18.39
N ASN A 203 18.35 -0.79 -18.62
CA ASN A 203 19.18 -1.20 -19.74
C ASN A 203 20.45 -1.87 -19.22
N GLY A 204 20.75 -3.05 -19.77
CA GLY A 204 21.93 -3.81 -19.39
C GLY A 204 21.89 -4.39 -17.98
N GLU A 205 22.96 -5.10 -17.63
CA GLU A 205 23.15 -5.68 -16.31
C GLU A 205 23.48 -4.59 -15.29
N GLN A 206 22.86 -4.67 -14.11
CA GLN A 206 23.14 -3.75 -13.01
C GLN A 206 24.33 -4.27 -12.21
N THR A 207 25.39 -3.47 -12.13
CA THR A 207 26.62 -3.83 -11.40
C THR A 207 26.69 -3.21 -10.01
N GLU A 208 25.94 -2.14 -9.79
CA GLU A 208 25.94 -1.38 -8.54
C GLU A 208 24.52 -1.26 -7.97
N PHE A 209 24.46 -0.97 -6.68
CA PHE A 209 23.21 -0.74 -5.99
C PHE A 209 22.71 0.68 -6.26
N ASP A 210 21.47 0.78 -6.76
CA ASP A 210 20.79 2.04 -7.04
C ASP A 210 19.62 2.25 -6.06
N GLU A 211 19.61 3.38 -5.37
CA GLU A 211 18.60 3.72 -4.35
C GLU A 211 17.22 4.01 -4.96
N ASP A 212 17.17 4.54 -6.18
CA ASP A 212 15.93 4.82 -6.89
C ASP A 212 15.29 3.52 -7.39
N LEU A 213 16.10 2.59 -7.92
CA LEU A 213 15.61 1.25 -8.27
C LEU A 213 15.18 0.46 -7.02
N TRP A 214 15.91 0.57 -5.92
CA TRP A 214 15.53 -0.03 -4.64
C TRP A 214 14.18 0.51 -4.15
N SER A 215 14.02 1.83 -4.07
CA SER A 215 12.79 2.45 -3.57
C SER A 215 11.61 2.26 -4.53
N GLY A 216 11.88 2.26 -5.85
CA GLY A 216 10.92 2.12 -6.92
C GLY A 216 10.37 0.70 -7.04
N LEU A 217 11.23 -0.31 -7.01
CA LEU A 217 10.88 -1.69 -7.35
C LEU A 217 10.72 -2.61 -6.14
N LEU A 218 11.49 -2.41 -5.07
CA LEU A 218 11.44 -3.34 -3.94
C LEU A 218 10.21 -3.08 -3.07
N ASP A 219 9.45 -4.14 -2.82
CA ASP A 219 8.53 -4.17 -1.69
C ASP A 219 9.32 -4.52 -0.42
N HIS A 220 9.79 -5.77 -0.30
CA HIS A 220 10.63 -6.22 0.81
C HIS A 220 11.47 -7.46 0.47
N ILE A 221 12.48 -7.74 1.28
CA ILE A 221 13.28 -8.97 1.27
C ILE A 221 12.83 -9.87 2.42
N CYS A 222 12.52 -11.13 2.15
CA CYS A 222 12.16 -12.13 3.14
C CYS A 222 13.33 -13.09 3.39
N VAL A 223 13.81 -13.15 4.64
CA VAL A 223 14.84 -14.10 5.06
C VAL A 223 14.17 -15.29 5.74
N LYS A 224 14.19 -16.45 5.09
CA LYS A 224 13.57 -17.70 5.56
C LYS A 224 14.40 -18.36 6.67
N ALA A 225 13.79 -19.34 7.34
CA ALA A 225 14.38 -20.03 8.50
C ALA A 225 15.60 -20.87 8.14
N ASP A 226 15.59 -21.46 6.95
CA ASP A 226 16.63 -22.29 6.35
C ASP A 226 17.78 -21.48 5.72
N GLY A 227 17.68 -20.15 5.74
CA GLY A 227 18.66 -19.25 5.16
C GLY A 227 18.36 -18.84 3.71
N GLN A 228 17.31 -19.39 3.08
CA GLN A 228 16.87 -18.92 1.77
C GLN A 228 16.42 -17.46 1.84
N ILE A 229 16.79 -16.67 0.83
CA ILE A 229 16.38 -15.27 0.73
C ILE A 229 15.49 -15.12 -0.48
N VAL A 230 14.34 -14.49 -0.29
CA VAL A 230 13.40 -14.18 -1.36
C VAL A 230 13.26 -12.68 -1.43
N VAL A 231 13.49 -12.12 -2.60
CA VAL A 231 13.25 -10.70 -2.88
C VAL A 231 11.84 -10.59 -3.47
N ILE A 232 11.00 -9.79 -2.81
CA ILE A 232 9.64 -9.51 -3.26
C ILE A 232 9.64 -8.11 -3.85
N PHE A 233 9.41 -8.04 -5.16
CA PHE A 233 9.20 -6.78 -5.85
C PHE A 233 7.76 -6.31 -5.67
N LYS A 234 7.54 -5.00 -5.79
CA LYS A 234 6.19 -4.45 -5.91
C LYS A 234 5.48 -5.16 -7.06
N GLY A 235 4.17 -5.37 -6.96
CA GLY A 235 3.45 -6.21 -7.92
C GLY A 235 3.47 -7.72 -7.65
N GLY A 236 4.21 -8.17 -6.62
CA GLY A 236 4.12 -9.54 -6.11
C GLY A 236 5.04 -10.54 -6.80
N ILE A 237 6.03 -10.07 -7.56
CA ILE A 237 7.04 -10.94 -8.19
C ILE A 237 8.05 -11.35 -7.13
N GLU A 238 8.24 -12.66 -7.00
CA GLU A 238 9.16 -13.25 -6.03
C GLU A 238 10.38 -13.85 -6.74
N ILE A 239 11.57 -13.43 -6.34
CA ILE A 239 12.83 -13.98 -6.85
C ILE A 239 13.64 -14.56 -5.70
N GLY A 240 13.90 -15.87 -5.77
CA GLY A 240 14.78 -16.55 -4.84
C GLY A 240 16.24 -16.23 -5.15
N VAL A 241 16.99 -15.78 -4.15
CA VAL A 241 18.43 -15.55 -4.24
C VAL A 241 19.14 -16.45 -3.24
N TYR A 242 20.15 -17.17 -3.72
CA TYR A 242 21.06 -17.91 -2.83
C TYR A 242 22.01 -16.90 -2.17
N GLY A 243 21.87 -16.76 -0.85
CA GLY A 243 22.60 -15.79 -0.04
C GLY A 243 24.03 -16.16 0.28
#